data_AF-A0A3D4XRM1-F1
#
_entry.id   AF-A0A3D4XRM1-F1
#
_cell.length_a   1.000
_cell.length_b   1.000
_cell.length_c   1.000
_cell.angle_alpha   90.00
_cell.angle_beta   90.00
_cell.angle_gamma   90.00
#
_symmetry.space_group_name_H-M   'P 1'
#
loop_
_entity.id
_entity.type
_entity.pdbx_description
1 polymer ?
#
loop_
_entity_poly.entity_id
_entity_poly.type
_entity_poly.pdbx_seq_one_letter_code
_entity_poly.pdbx_strand_id
1 'polypeptide(L)'
;MKVLLLDIENRPNRLLNLTEDLADYASVIICYARSDFKIPIDWIEPLSRAFSSGSLKIVKMPSTFKNAADFGIAFWAGMLAVQNPIDTHYDIISNDTDLDFVVDLLVSQGRSARRIATTKPTLALKSVVVPIKPRKPFQQYCAYLSKNEPRPTKSKTLLNNIDRFFKETINPNEILTKLVKKGVVSINHGVVIYHDKRLQEQALIKSH
;
A
#
# COMPACT_ATOMS: atom_id res chain seq x y z
N MET A 1 -19.21 11.32 4.84
CA MET A 1 -18.49 11.18 6.14
C MET A 1 -17.44 10.07 6.05
N LYS A 2 -16.39 10.06 6.87
CA LYS A 2 -15.38 8.98 6.88
C LYS A 2 -15.18 8.38 8.26
N VAL A 3 -15.05 7.05 8.30
CA VAL A 3 -14.68 6.25 9.48
C VAL A 3 -13.36 5.55 9.21
N LEU A 4 -12.49 5.51 10.21
CA LEU A 4 -11.22 4.78 10.18
C LEU A 4 -11.25 3.62 11.19
N LEU A 5 -10.92 2.42 10.72
CA LEU A 5 -10.71 1.22 11.54
C LEU A 5 -9.24 0.84 11.45
N LEU A 6 -8.56 0.77 12.59
CA LEU A 6 -7.12 0.53 12.66
C LEU A 6 -6.82 -0.78 13.37
N ASP A 7 -6.11 -1.66 12.67
CA ASP A 7 -5.42 -2.80 13.23
C ASP A 7 -4.02 -2.37 13.70
N ILE A 8 -3.82 -2.31 15.02
CA ILE A 8 -2.52 -1.94 15.57
C ILE A 8 -1.54 -3.12 15.64
N GLU A 9 -1.95 -4.34 15.37
CA GLU A 9 -1.08 -5.51 15.40
C GLU A 9 -0.46 -5.74 14.03
N ASN A 10 -1.27 -5.68 12.96
CA ASN A 10 -0.81 -5.87 11.60
C ASN A 10 -0.43 -4.54 10.92
N ARG A 11 0.46 -3.82 11.62
CA ARG A 11 0.79 -2.41 11.38
C ARG A 11 1.34 -2.17 9.98
N PRO A 12 0.73 -1.27 9.20
CA PRO A 12 1.50 -0.55 8.22
C PRO A 12 2.39 0.51 8.86
N ASN A 13 3.50 0.86 8.19
CA ASN A 13 4.41 1.94 8.61
C ASN A 13 3.72 3.32 8.77
N ARG A 14 2.39 3.41 8.54
CA ARG A 14 1.56 4.60 8.55
C ARG A 14 0.95 4.94 9.92
N LEU A 15 1.38 4.30 11.01
CA LEU A 15 1.10 4.87 12.34
C LEU A 15 1.67 6.29 12.49
N LEU A 16 2.68 6.66 11.68
CA LEU A 16 3.36 7.96 11.68
C LEU A 16 2.45 9.20 11.58
N ASN A 17 1.21 9.07 11.11
CA ASN A 17 0.30 10.22 10.88
C ASN A 17 -1.04 10.10 11.62
N LEU A 18 -1.14 9.30 12.69
CA LEU A 18 -2.40 9.11 13.42
C LEU A 18 -3.03 10.45 13.85
N THR A 19 -2.23 11.45 14.20
CA THR A 19 -2.71 12.79 14.57
C THR A 19 -3.39 13.54 13.43
N GLU A 20 -2.95 13.33 12.18
CA GLU A 20 -3.59 13.89 10.98
C GLU A 20 -4.89 13.14 10.68
N ASP A 21 -4.87 11.80 10.79
CA ASP A 21 -6.06 10.97 10.61
C ASP A 21 -7.16 11.37 11.61
N LEU A 22 -6.84 11.68 12.87
CA LEU A 22 -7.82 12.15 13.86
C LEU A 22 -8.56 13.44 13.45
N ALA A 23 -8.01 14.24 12.53
CA ALA A 23 -8.67 15.43 12.00
C ALA A 23 -9.54 15.13 10.76
N ASP A 24 -9.15 14.14 9.95
CA ASP A 24 -9.80 13.83 8.67
C ASP A 24 -10.95 12.81 8.78
N TYR A 25 -11.05 12.09 9.89
CA TYR A 25 -12.09 11.10 10.14
C TYR A 25 -13.07 11.56 11.23
N ALA A 26 -14.36 11.35 10.98
CA ALA A 26 -15.40 11.63 11.97
C ALA A 26 -15.36 10.63 13.14
N SER A 27 -14.88 9.40 12.89
CA SER A 27 -14.68 8.39 13.92
C SER A 27 -13.47 7.51 13.58
N VAL A 28 -12.65 7.24 14.58
CA VAL A 28 -11.47 6.39 14.54
C VAL A 28 -11.61 5.30 15.59
N ILE A 29 -11.55 4.04 15.18
CA ILE A 29 -11.61 2.87 16.06
C ILE A 29 -10.30 2.12 15.95
N ILE A 30 -9.61 1.95 17.07
CA ILE A 30 -8.36 1.17 17.16
C ILE A 30 -8.66 -0.15 17.87
N CYS A 31 -8.45 -1.26 17.18
CA CYS A 31 -8.63 -2.60 17.75
C CYS A 31 -7.27 -3.25 18.02
N TYR A 32 -7.14 -3.88 19.19
CA TYR A 32 -5.91 -4.58 19.56
C TYR A 32 -6.16 -5.67 20.60
N ALA A 33 -5.42 -6.76 20.55
CA ALA A 33 -5.43 -7.83 21.54
C ALA A 33 -4.12 -7.85 22.35
N ARG A 34 -2.96 -7.76 21.68
CA ARG A 34 -1.62 -7.58 22.26
C ARG A 34 -0.92 -6.44 21.54
N SER A 35 -0.52 -5.42 22.27
CA SER A 35 0.19 -4.30 21.68
C SER A 35 1.30 -3.81 22.60
N ASP A 36 2.51 -3.75 22.07
CA ASP A 36 3.68 -3.07 22.63
C ASP A 36 3.76 -1.60 22.14
N PHE A 37 2.68 -1.10 21.53
CA PHE A 37 2.66 0.20 20.88
C PHE A 37 3.02 1.32 21.86
N LYS A 38 4.07 2.07 21.52
CA LYS A 38 4.52 3.23 22.28
C LYS A 38 3.99 4.50 21.63
N ILE A 39 3.34 5.32 22.45
CA ILE A 39 2.78 6.60 22.02
C ILE A 39 3.85 7.68 22.22
N PRO A 40 4.23 8.44 21.18
CA PRO A 40 5.06 9.64 21.33
C PRO A 40 4.38 10.65 22.26
N ILE A 41 5.16 11.35 23.08
CA ILE A 41 4.61 12.28 24.08
C ILE A 41 3.76 13.39 23.43
N ASP A 42 4.17 13.86 22.25
CA ASP A 42 3.47 14.91 21.50
C ASP A 42 2.08 14.47 20.98
N TRP A 43 1.77 13.16 21.02
CA TRP A 43 0.47 12.64 20.62
C TRP A 43 -0.53 12.58 21.78
N ILE A 44 -0.08 12.73 23.03
CA ILE A 44 -0.95 12.60 24.21
C ILE A 44 -2.11 13.58 24.14
N GLU A 45 -1.83 14.85 23.85
CA GLU A 45 -2.85 15.90 23.83
C GLU A 45 -3.86 15.73 22.66
N PRO A 46 -3.44 15.50 21.39
CA PRO A 46 -4.36 15.16 20.31
C PRO A 46 -5.23 13.93 20.58
N LEU A 47 -4.63 12.85 21.09
CA LEU A 47 -5.36 11.62 21.41
C LEU A 47 -6.36 11.84 22.54
N SER A 48 -5.97 12.57 23.59
CA SER A 48 -6.88 12.88 24.69
C SER A 48 -8.07 13.71 24.23
N ARG A 49 -7.86 14.72 23.37
CA ARG A 49 -8.97 15.50 22.79
C ARG A 49 -9.92 14.63 21.99
N ALA A 50 -9.39 13.82 21.08
CA ALA A 50 -10.21 12.95 20.23
C ALA A 50 -10.98 11.89 21.04
N PHE A 51 -10.37 11.38 22.11
CA PHE A 51 -11.02 10.46 23.02
C PHE A 51 -12.17 11.15 23.78
N SER A 52 -11.93 12.35 24.31
CA SER A 52 -12.94 13.13 25.03
C SER A 52 -14.09 13.61 24.14
N SER A 53 -13.86 13.88 22.85
CA SER A 53 -14.91 14.22 21.88
C SER A 53 -15.71 13.00 21.40
N GLY A 54 -15.29 11.78 21.74
CA GLY A 54 -15.89 10.54 21.26
C GLY A 54 -15.54 10.18 19.81
N SER A 55 -14.68 10.95 19.15
CA SER A 55 -14.23 10.64 17.79
C SER A 55 -13.16 9.56 17.75
N LEU A 56 -12.52 9.24 18.88
CA LEU A 56 -11.58 8.13 19.01
C LEU A 56 -12.08 7.09 20.01
N LYS A 57 -12.05 5.81 19.61
CA LYS A 57 -12.23 4.68 20.51
C LYS A 57 -11.08 3.70 20.40
N ILE A 58 -10.50 3.34 21.54
CA ILE A 58 -9.46 2.30 21.64
C ILE A 58 -10.10 1.08 22.29
N VAL A 59 -10.09 -0.05 21.59
CA VAL A 59 -10.81 -1.27 21.96
C VAL A 59 -9.81 -2.40 22.14
N LYS A 60 -9.60 -2.78 23.40
CA LYS A 60 -8.85 -3.98 23.76
C LYS A 60 -9.74 -5.21 23.58
N MET A 61 -9.25 -6.22 22.87
CA MET A 61 -9.94 -7.48 22.70
C MET A 61 -9.93 -8.28 24.02
N PRO A 62 -11.04 -8.96 24.37
CA PRO A 62 -11.15 -9.68 25.64
C PRO A 62 -10.21 -10.89 25.72
N SER A 63 -9.83 -11.45 24.58
CA SER A 63 -8.94 -12.60 24.47
C SER A 63 -7.89 -12.36 23.38
N THR A 64 -6.72 -12.96 23.56
CA THR A 64 -5.54 -12.72 22.71
C THR A 64 -5.30 -13.84 21.71
N PHE A 65 -6.37 -14.45 21.20
CA PHE A 65 -6.26 -15.49 20.19
C PHE A 65 -5.90 -14.87 18.83
N LYS A 66 -5.39 -15.71 17.92
CA LYS A 66 -5.04 -15.30 16.56
C LYS A 66 -6.26 -14.66 15.88
N ASN A 67 -6.10 -13.48 15.28
CA ASN A 67 -7.14 -12.68 14.60
C ASN A 67 -8.15 -11.97 15.52
N ALA A 68 -7.92 -11.88 16.83
CA ALA A 68 -8.83 -11.18 17.73
C ALA A 68 -9.10 -9.71 17.32
N ALA A 69 -8.06 -9.00 16.83
CA ALA A 69 -8.21 -7.64 16.34
C ALA A 69 -9.14 -7.55 15.12
N ASP A 70 -9.04 -8.50 14.18
CA ASP A 70 -9.88 -8.56 12.98
C ASP A 70 -11.36 -8.72 13.33
N PHE A 71 -11.67 -9.56 14.33
CA PHE A 71 -13.04 -9.69 14.85
C PHE A 71 -13.54 -8.38 15.46
N GLY A 72 -12.67 -7.66 16.19
CA GLY A 72 -12.97 -6.32 16.68
C GLY A 72 -13.30 -5.35 15.55
N ILE A 73 -12.49 -5.35 14.50
CA ILE A 73 -12.69 -4.50 13.31
C ILE A 73 -14.01 -4.84 12.62
N ALA A 74 -14.28 -6.11 12.35
CA ALA A 74 -15.52 -6.55 11.72
C ALA A 74 -16.76 -6.16 12.53
N PHE A 75 -16.72 -6.36 13.86
CA PHE A 75 -17.81 -5.97 14.77
C PHE A 75 -18.08 -4.47 14.73
N TRP A 76 -17.02 -3.65 14.88
CA TRP A 76 -17.16 -2.19 14.89
C TRP A 76 -17.57 -1.64 13.52
N ALA A 77 -17.04 -2.18 12.43
CA ALA A 77 -17.43 -1.84 11.07
C ALA A 77 -18.93 -2.06 10.85
N GLY A 78 -19.45 -3.23 11.23
CA GLY A 78 -20.87 -3.57 11.11
C GLY A 78 -21.75 -2.66 11.96
N MET A 79 -21.40 -2.44 13.23
CA MET A 79 -22.17 -1.58 14.12
C MET A 79 -22.22 -0.13 13.61
N LEU A 80 -21.07 0.40 13.18
CA LEU A 80 -21.00 1.75 12.62
C LEU A 80 -21.70 1.86 11.27
N ALA A 81 -21.74 0.80 10.45
CA ALA A 81 -22.53 0.77 9.23
C ALA A 81 -24.02 0.98 9.56
N VAL A 82 -24.54 0.32 10.60
CA VAL A 82 -25.95 0.51 10.98
C VAL A 82 -26.22 1.92 11.53
N GLN A 83 -25.29 2.47 12.32
CA GLN A 83 -25.48 3.75 13.01
C GLN A 83 -25.30 4.98 12.11
N ASN A 84 -24.42 4.88 11.10
CA ASN A 84 -24.03 6.02 10.28
C ASN A 84 -24.83 6.10 8.97
N PRO A 85 -24.92 7.31 8.37
CA PRO A 85 -25.51 7.52 7.04
C PRO A 85 -24.95 6.58 5.96
N ILE A 86 -25.79 6.25 4.97
CA ILE A 86 -25.47 5.28 3.90
C ILE A 86 -24.22 5.67 3.08
N ASP A 87 -23.98 6.96 2.92
CA ASP A 87 -22.84 7.55 2.19
C ASP A 87 -21.53 7.60 3.02
N THR A 88 -21.52 6.99 4.20
CA THR A 88 -20.31 6.88 5.03
C THR A 88 -19.29 5.97 4.37
N HIS A 89 -18.05 6.47 4.26
CA HIS A 89 -16.91 5.71 3.76
C HIS A 89 -16.10 5.10 4.90
N TYR A 90 -15.65 3.86 4.73
CA TYR A 90 -14.88 3.09 5.71
C TYR A 90 -13.47 2.79 5.19
N ASP A 91 -12.48 3.37 5.84
CA ASP A 91 -11.07 3.04 5.63
C ASP A 91 -10.63 2.02 6.69
N ILE A 92 -10.12 0.85 6.26
CA ILE A 92 -9.54 -0.16 7.15
C ILE A 92 -8.03 -0.16 6.96
N ILE A 93 -7.27 0.24 7.97
CA ILE A 93 -5.80 0.23 7.94
C ILE A 93 -5.30 -1.10 8.53
N SER A 94 -4.78 -1.97 7.66
CA SER A 94 -4.11 -3.21 8.05
C SER A 94 -3.33 -3.78 6.86
N ASN A 95 -2.20 -4.43 7.13
CA ASN A 95 -1.53 -5.25 6.12
C ASN A 95 -2.22 -6.61 5.91
N ASP A 96 -3.17 -7.00 6.77
CA ASP A 96 -3.88 -8.28 6.65
C ASP A 96 -4.79 -8.27 5.44
N THR A 97 -4.62 -9.25 4.54
CA THR A 97 -5.51 -9.41 3.39
C THR A 97 -6.84 -10.02 3.79
N ASP A 98 -6.93 -10.72 4.92
CA ASP A 98 -8.18 -11.32 5.38
C ASP A 98 -9.22 -10.23 5.74
N LEU A 99 -8.78 -9.01 6.05
CA LEU A 99 -9.68 -7.87 6.25
C LEU A 99 -10.34 -7.36 4.97
N ASP A 100 -9.92 -7.82 3.78
CA ASP A 100 -10.66 -7.56 2.53
C ASP A 100 -12.06 -8.19 2.58
N PHE A 101 -12.28 -9.27 3.35
CA PHE A 101 -13.63 -9.81 3.57
C PHE A 101 -14.56 -8.79 4.26
N VAL A 102 -14.04 -7.97 5.18
CA VAL A 102 -14.85 -6.93 5.86
C VAL A 102 -15.19 -5.81 4.88
N VAL A 103 -14.25 -5.45 4.00
CA VAL A 103 -14.49 -4.47 2.92
C VAL A 103 -15.60 -4.96 2.01
N ASP A 104 -15.51 -6.21 1.53
CA ASP A 104 -16.50 -6.80 0.64
C ASP A 104 -17.89 -6.87 1.30
N LEU A 105 -17.95 -7.22 2.59
CA LEU A 105 -19.20 -7.20 3.35
C LEU A 105 -19.79 -5.79 3.43
N LEU A 106 -19.01 -4.76 3.74
CA LEU A 106 -19.49 -3.37 3.75
C LEU A 106 -20.03 -2.94 2.38
N VAL A 107 -19.29 -3.24 1.30
CA VAL A 107 -19.71 -2.92 -0.07
C VAL A 107 -20.98 -3.66 -0.45
N SER A 108 -21.12 -4.94 -0.06
CA SER A 108 -22.35 -5.72 -0.28
C SER A 108 -23.58 -5.10 0.38
N GLN A 109 -23.39 -4.35 1.47
CA GLN A 109 -24.44 -3.62 2.18
C GLN A 109 -24.62 -2.18 1.67
N GLY A 110 -24.08 -1.85 0.49
CA GLY A 110 -24.20 -0.53 -0.15
C GLY A 110 -23.31 0.54 0.46
N ARG A 111 -22.29 0.18 1.26
CA ARG A 111 -21.34 1.13 1.84
C ARG A 111 -20.12 1.31 0.93
N SER A 112 -19.47 2.46 1.04
CA SER A 112 -18.16 2.66 0.41
C SER A 112 -17.06 2.21 1.39
N ALA A 113 -16.16 1.33 0.98
CA ALA A 113 -15.08 0.85 1.84
C ALA A 113 -13.81 0.53 1.06
N ARG A 114 -12.65 0.59 1.72
CA ARG A 114 -11.38 0.07 1.19
C ARG A 114 -10.41 -0.31 2.31
N ARG A 115 -9.48 -1.21 2.00
CA ARG A 115 -8.33 -1.50 2.86
C ARG A 115 -7.11 -0.68 2.44
N ILE A 116 -6.39 -0.16 3.42
CA ILE A 116 -5.16 0.61 3.27
C ILE A 116 -4.01 -0.21 3.90
N ALA A 117 -3.21 -0.84 3.04
CA ALA A 117 -1.99 -1.51 3.44
C ALA A 117 -0.77 -0.56 3.38
N THR A 118 0.38 -1.00 3.91
CA THR A 118 1.63 -0.24 3.76
C THR A 118 2.00 -0.16 2.30
N THR A 119 1.98 1.04 1.75
CA THR A 119 2.83 1.33 0.60
C THR A 119 4.20 1.67 1.17
N LYS A 120 5.25 0.94 0.76
CA LYS A 120 6.62 1.44 0.96
C LYS A 120 6.64 2.88 0.43
N PRO A 121 7.23 3.85 1.15
CA PRO A 121 7.25 5.23 0.70
C PRO A 121 8.00 5.27 -0.63
N THR A 122 7.26 5.32 -1.72
CA THR A 122 7.75 5.96 -2.93
C THR A 122 7.64 7.43 -2.59
N LEU A 123 8.79 8.06 -2.38
CA LEU A 123 8.94 9.50 -2.18
C LEU A 123 7.93 10.22 -3.09
N ALA A 124 6.84 10.69 -2.50
CA ALA A 124 5.83 11.45 -3.21
C ALA A 124 6.43 12.82 -3.48
N LEU A 125 7.15 12.94 -4.59
CA LEU A 125 7.30 14.22 -5.25
C LEU A 125 5.89 14.67 -5.62
N LYS A 126 5.45 15.76 -4.97
CA LYS A 126 4.31 16.57 -5.41
C LYS A 126 4.42 16.73 -6.92
N SER A 127 3.52 16.12 -7.68
CA SER A 127 3.38 16.45 -9.10
C SER A 127 1.92 16.51 -9.46
N VAL A 128 1.59 17.70 -9.97
CA VAL A 128 0.35 18.12 -10.59
C VAL A 128 -0.15 17.04 -11.54
N VAL A 129 -1.43 16.72 -11.40
CA VAL A 129 -2.15 15.77 -12.25
C VAL A 129 -2.07 16.25 -13.70
N VAL A 130 -1.36 15.50 -14.53
CA VAL A 130 -1.57 15.48 -16.00
C VAL A 130 -1.85 14.02 -16.38
N PRO A 131 -2.94 13.71 -17.10
CA PRO A 131 -3.26 12.33 -17.44
C PRO A 131 -2.27 11.83 -18.49
N ILE A 132 -1.31 10.98 -18.10
CA ILE A 132 -0.44 10.27 -19.04
C ILE A 132 -0.99 8.86 -19.20
N LYS A 133 -1.37 8.50 -20.43
CA LYS A 133 -1.77 7.15 -20.83
C LYS A 133 -0.77 6.09 -20.30
N PRO A 134 -1.22 4.88 -19.91
CA PRO A 134 -0.36 3.88 -19.30
C PRO A 134 0.75 3.46 -20.27
N ARG A 135 2.01 3.60 -19.84
CA ARG A 135 3.18 3.10 -20.57
C ARG A 135 3.09 1.58 -20.68
N LYS A 136 3.47 1.01 -21.84
CA LYS A 136 3.58 -0.46 -22.00
C LYS A 136 4.63 -1.05 -21.01
N PRO A 137 4.46 -2.30 -20.55
CA PRO A 137 5.31 -2.90 -19.50
C PRO A 137 6.82 -2.81 -19.74
N PHE A 138 7.25 -3.01 -20.99
CA PHE A 138 8.67 -2.90 -21.35
C PHE A 138 9.26 -1.50 -21.07
N GLN A 139 8.54 -0.44 -21.45
CA GLN A 139 8.95 0.95 -21.22
C GLN A 139 8.91 1.32 -19.73
N GLN A 140 7.97 0.74 -18.96
CA GLN A 140 7.93 0.90 -17.51
C GLN A 140 9.20 0.31 -16.86
N TYR A 141 9.61 -0.88 -17.29
CA TYR A 141 10.80 -1.53 -16.75
C TYR A 141 12.10 -0.85 -17.18
N CYS A 142 12.20 -0.37 -18.43
CA CYS A 142 13.34 0.45 -18.87
C CYS A 142 13.46 1.75 -18.05
N ALA A 143 12.34 2.41 -17.78
CA ALA A 143 12.32 3.60 -16.93
C ALA A 143 12.75 3.29 -15.49
N TYR A 144 12.34 2.14 -14.94
CA TYR A 144 12.79 1.67 -13.63
C TYR A 144 14.31 1.46 -13.59
N LEU A 145 14.88 0.70 -14.54
CA LEU A 145 16.32 0.44 -14.62
C LEU A 145 17.13 1.74 -14.78
N SER A 146 16.63 2.72 -15.54
CA SER A 146 17.33 4.00 -15.74
C SER A 146 17.46 4.86 -14.48
N LYS A 147 16.62 4.62 -13.46
CA LYS A 147 16.55 5.43 -12.24
C LYS A 147 17.07 4.73 -10.99
N ASN A 148 17.29 3.42 -11.04
CA ASN A 148 17.61 2.62 -9.86
C ASN A 148 18.96 1.94 -10.04
N GLU A 149 19.91 2.35 -9.19
CA GLU A 149 21.21 1.72 -8.99
C GLU A 149 21.28 1.12 -7.57
N PRO A 150 22.02 0.03 -7.35
CA PRO A 150 22.79 -0.72 -8.33
C PRO A 150 21.91 -1.67 -9.17
N ARG A 151 22.21 -1.78 -10.46
CA ARG A 151 21.50 -2.71 -11.36
C ARG A 151 21.95 -4.17 -11.19
N PRO A 152 21.06 -5.15 -11.44
CA PRO A 152 21.42 -6.57 -11.45
C PRO A 152 22.54 -6.89 -12.44
N THR A 153 23.66 -7.41 -11.96
CA THR A 153 24.83 -7.74 -12.80
C THR A 153 24.81 -9.17 -13.34
N LYS A 154 23.92 -10.03 -12.82
CA LYS A 154 23.76 -11.44 -13.23
C LYS A 154 22.39 -11.67 -13.87
N SER A 155 22.33 -12.49 -14.92
CA SER A 155 21.11 -12.78 -15.68
C SER A 155 19.98 -13.34 -14.80
N LYS A 156 20.30 -14.27 -13.90
CA LYS A 156 19.33 -14.82 -12.93
C LYS A 156 18.79 -13.76 -11.96
N THR A 157 19.65 -12.83 -11.53
CA THR A 157 19.25 -11.72 -10.66
C THR A 157 18.41 -10.70 -11.41
N LEU A 158 18.69 -10.46 -12.69
CA LEU A 158 17.87 -9.62 -13.55
C LEU A 158 16.48 -10.23 -13.75
N LEU A 159 16.38 -11.54 -14.01
CA LEU A 159 15.11 -12.23 -14.16
C LEU A 159 14.26 -12.12 -12.88
N ASN A 160 14.84 -12.39 -11.72
CA ASN A 160 14.16 -12.24 -10.43
C ASN A 160 13.79 -10.78 -10.13
N ASN A 161 14.58 -9.81 -10.62
CA ASN A 161 14.26 -8.39 -10.47
C ASN A 161 13.08 -7.98 -11.36
N ILE A 162 12.99 -8.49 -12.60
CA ILE A 162 11.83 -8.31 -13.48
C ILE A 162 10.58 -8.87 -12.81
N ASP A 163 10.67 -10.11 -12.32
CA ASP A 163 9.55 -10.80 -11.69
C ASP A 163 9.05 -10.05 -10.45
N ARG A 164 9.98 -9.60 -9.60
CA ARG A 164 9.67 -8.77 -8.42
C ARG A 164 9.09 -7.41 -8.79
N PHE A 165 9.53 -6.81 -9.90
CA PHE A 165 9.02 -5.52 -10.37
C PHE A 165 7.56 -5.63 -10.82
N PHE A 166 7.21 -6.71 -11.54
CA PHE A 166 5.85 -6.94 -12.02
C PHE A 166 4.96 -7.72 -11.05
N LYS A 167 5.51 -8.23 -9.92
CA LYS A 167 4.78 -9.02 -8.93
C LYS A 167 4.02 -10.19 -9.58
N GLU A 168 4.70 -10.94 -10.43
CA GLU A 168 4.15 -12.12 -11.13
C GLU A 168 2.98 -11.83 -12.11
N THR A 169 2.66 -10.56 -12.39
CA THR A 169 1.58 -10.20 -13.32
C THR A 169 1.94 -10.41 -14.80
N ILE A 170 3.23 -10.57 -15.11
CA ILE A 170 3.77 -10.70 -16.47
C ILE A 170 4.91 -11.72 -16.46
N ASN A 171 5.01 -12.52 -17.54
CA ASN A 171 6.11 -13.46 -17.71
C ASN A 171 7.48 -12.72 -17.80
N PRO A 172 8.40 -12.91 -16.84
CA PRO A 172 9.66 -12.16 -16.79
C PRO A 172 10.59 -12.48 -17.97
N ASN A 173 10.46 -13.66 -18.57
CA ASN A 173 11.26 -14.05 -19.74
C ASN A 173 10.92 -13.22 -20.98
N GLU A 174 9.66 -12.77 -21.12
CA GLU A 174 9.26 -11.94 -22.26
C GLU A 174 9.91 -10.56 -22.20
N ILE A 175 10.00 -9.98 -21.01
CA ILE A 175 10.64 -8.69 -20.78
C ILE A 175 12.15 -8.83 -20.97
N LEU A 176 12.76 -9.89 -20.42
CA LEU A 176 14.18 -10.18 -20.61
C LEU A 176 14.54 -10.33 -22.10
N THR A 177 13.73 -11.09 -22.84
CA THR A 177 13.90 -11.28 -24.29
C THR A 177 13.78 -9.95 -25.04
N LYS A 178 12.84 -9.09 -24.65
CA LYS A 178 12.68 -7.76 -25.24
C LYS A 178 13.87 -6.85 -24.93
N LEU A 179 14.43 -6.89 -23.72
CA LEU A 179 15.62 -6.11 -23.34
C LEU A 179 16.84 -6.49 -24.19
N VAL A 180 17.05 -7.78 -24.42
CA VAL A 180 18.13 -8.27 -25.30
C VAL A 180 17.86 -7.90 -26.75
N LYS A 181 16.65 -8.18 -27.26
CA LYS A 181 16.28 -7.91 -28.66
C LYS A 181 16.34 -6.42 -29.01
N LYS A 182 16.03 -5.53 -28.06
CA LYS A 182 16.10 -4.06 -28.24
C LYS A 182 17.48 -3.48 -27.94
N GLY A 183 18.47 -4.31 -27.59
CA GLY A 183 19.83 -3.87 -27.30
C GLY A 183 19.96 -3.01 -26.05
N VAL A 184 19.01 -3.11 -25.12
CA VAL A 184 19.08 -2.42 -23.82
C VAL A 184 20.08 -3.13 -22.90
N VAL A 185 20.16 -4.47 -23.01
CA VAL A 185 21.13 -5.29 -22.30
C VAL A 185 21.77 -6.31 -23.24
N SER A 186 23.00 -6.71 -22.93
CA SER A 186 23.67 -7.88 -23.49
C SER A 186 24.04 -8.84 -22.37
N ILE A 187 23.96 -10.14 -22.63
CA ILE A 187 24.29 -11.17 -21.63
C ILE A 187 25.51 -11.95 -22.13
N ASN A 188 26.64 -11.80 -21.43
CA ASN A 188 27.89 -12.51 -21.73
C ASN A 188 28.23 -13.43 -20.56
N HIS A 189 28.26 -14.75 -20.79
CA HIS A 189 28.55 -15.75 -19.75
C HIS A 189 27.71 -15.57 -18.45
N GLY A 190 26.44 -15.18 -18.61
CA GLY A 190 25.53 -14.94 -17.49
C GLY A 190 25.69 -13.58 -16.79
N VAL A 191 26.65 -12.76 -17.20
CA VAL A 191 26.83 -11.36 -16.76
C VAL A 191 26.02 -10.43 -17.65
N VAL A 192 25.31 -9.49 -17.03
CA VAL A 192 24.48 -8.50 -17.71
C VAL A 192 25.28 -7.22 -17.94
N ILE A 193 25.34 -6.77 -19.18
CA ILE A 193 25.95 -5.51 -19.61
C ILE A 193 24.81 -4.59 -20.03
N TYR A 194 24.73 -3.39 -19.45
CA TYR A 194 23.70 -2.39 -19.76
C TYR A 194 24.21 -1.39 -20.78
N HIS A 195 23.38 -1.08 -21.77
CA HIS A 195 23.65 -0.05 -22.77
C HIS A 195 22.86 1.21 -22.41
N ASP A 196 23.44 2.07 -21.56
CA ASP A 196 22.74 3.23 -20.97
C ASP A 196 22.05 4.14 -21.98
N LYS A 197 22.70 4.39 -23.13
CA LYS A 197 22.12 5.19 -24.21
C LYS A 197 20.81 4.58 -24.73
N ARG A 198 20.79 3.27 -25.01
CA ARG A 198 19.59 2.55 -25.45
C ARG A 198 18.55 2.44 -24.35
N LEU A 199 18.98 2.28 -23.10
CA LEU A 199 18.10 2.23 -21.95
C LEU A 199 17.32 3.55 -21.77
N GLN A 200 18.02 4.69 -21.85
CA GLN A 200 17.41 6.02 -21.78
C GLN A 200 16.48 6.29 -22.97
N GLU A 201 16.89 5.93 -24.20
CA GLU A 201 16.04 6.01 -25.40
C GLU A 201 14.70 5.26 -25.17
N GLN A 202 14.76 4.00 -24.71
CA GLN A 202 13.56 3.19 -24.49
C GLN A 202 12.72 3.66 -23.28
N ALA A 203 13.34 4.28 -22.27
CA ALA A 203 12.65 4.84 -21.10
C ALA A 203 11.85 6.12 -21.42
N LEU A 204 12.23 6.84 -22.48
CA LEU A 204 11.62 8.11 -22.90
C LEU A 204 10.49 7.92 -23.93
N ILE A 205 10.40 6.77 -24.60
CA ILE A 205 9.32 6.47 -25.55
C ILE A 205 7.98 6.41 -24.80
N LYS A 206 7.14 7.43 -24.99
CA LYS A 206 5.72 7.42 -24.64
C LYS A 206 4.99 6.68 -25.77
N SER A 207 4.25 5.61 -25.45
CA SER A 207 3.53 4.83 -26.46
C SER A 207 2.52 5.70 -27.20
N HIS A 208 2.63 5.79 -28.53
CA HIS A 208 1.57 6.24 -29.44
C HIS A 208 0.35 5.33 -29.32
#